data_AF-A0A3S8V2W5-F1
#
_entry.id   AF-A0A3S8V2W5-F1
#
_cell.length_a   1.000
_cell.length_b   1.000
_cell.length_c   1.000
_cell.angle_alpha   90.00
_cell.angle_beta   90.00
_cell.angle_gamma   90.00
#
_symmetry.space_group_name_H-M   'P 1'
#
loop_
_entity.id
_entity.type
_entity.pdbx_description
1 polymer ?
#
loop_
_entity_poly.entity_id
_entity_poly.type
_entity_poly.pdbx_seq_one_letter_code
_entity_poly.pdbx_strand_id
1 'polypeptide(L)'
;MTDFLVSTFGTTLRDHEGNTIPTNSVEAEMIGVYFSAHWCPPCRSFTPVLSRTYLEIQKHNKSFEIIFVSSDHTPGEFEGYHASMPWLALPYDSPLRKVLGMRYHITGIPSLVLMKKDGTIVSQNGRQEISKPNFIFALPDKIEQNKAIDECVDSLLSDESLQMQIKSNGCKTLVKVLSNIIQNPGEAKYRRLDKGSDTFREKLKNRKFVDILLASGFQDKGEILILPSTASMEVLQDAKAVLSAVHETFADV
;
A
#
# COMPACT_ATOMS: atom_id res chain seq x y z
N MET A 1 20.28 2.88 -6.52
CA MET A 1 19.26 2.95 -7.58
C MET A 1 18.26 4.00 -7.11
N THR A 2 18.18 5.14 -7.79
CA THR A 2 17.33 6.26 -7.36
C THR A 2 15.87 5.91 -7.62
N ASP A 3 15.01 6.07 -6.62
CA ASP A 3 13.56 5.89 -6.76
C ASP A 3 13.02 6.78 -7.88
N PHE A 4 12.38 6.18 -8.90
CA PHE A 4 11.86 6.91 -10.06
C PHE A 4 10.87 8.01 -9.66
N LEU A 5 10.01 7.74 -8.69
CA LEU A 5 9.01 8.70 -8.22
C LEU A 5 9.69 9.90 -7.58
N VAL A 6 10.70 9.68 -6.73
CA VAL A 6 11.48 10.77 -6.13
C VAL A 6 12.18 11.61 -7.20
N SER A 7 12.75 10.96 -8.23
CA SER A 7 13.42 11.66 -9.33
C SER A 7 12.47 12.48 -10.22
N THR A 8 11.18 12.08 -10.27
CA THR A 8 10.18 12.66 -11.17
C THR A 8 9.32 13.72 -10.48
N PHE A 9 8.93 13.49 -9.24
CA PHE A 9 8.01 14.34 -8.47
C PHE A 9 8.69 15.08 -7.31
N GLY A 10 9.99 14.89 -7.10
CA GLY A 10 10.71 15.48 -5.98
C GLY A 10 10.61 14.63 -4.72
N THR A 11 11.20 15.12 -3.62
CA THR A 11 11.30 14.36 -2.36
C THR A 11 10.00 14.31 -1.57
N THR A 12 9.07 15.23 -1.84
CA THR A 12 7.82 15.33 -1.10
C THR A 12 6.62 15.54 -2.02
N LEU A 13 5.48 15.05 -1.57
CA LEU A 13 4.15 15.25 -2.13
C LEU A 13 3.22 15.80 -1.05
N ARG A 14 2.01 16.15 -1.45
CA ARG A 14 0.93 16.54 -0.56
C ARG A 14 -0.21 15.56 -0.58
N ASP A 15 -0.71 15.17 0.58
CA ASP A 15 -1.91 14.36 0.71
C ASP A 15 -3.19 15.21 0.58
N HIS A 16 -4.36 14.56 0.58
CA HIS A 16 -5.65 15.22 0.43
C HIS A 16 -6.03 16.13 1.61
N GLU A 17 -5.38 15.98 2.76
CA GLU A 17 -5.56 16.85 3.94
C GLU A 17 -4.64 18.08 3.87
N GLY A 18 -3.72 18.09 2.91
CA GLY A 18 -2.74 19.13 2.70
C GLY A 18 -1.44 18.93 3.47
N ASN A 19 -1.25 17.79 4.15
CA ASN A 19 0.01 17.48 4.81
C ASN A 19 1.08 17.11 3.77
N THR A 20 2.33 17.34 4.14
CA THR A 20 3.48 16.94 3.32
C THR A 20 3.90 15.52 3.67
N ILE A 21 3.99 14.65 2.66
CA ILE A 21 4.45 13.27 2.81
C ILE A 21 5.72 13.01 1.97
N PRO A 22 6.59 12.06 2.38
CA PRO A 22 7.74 11.64 1.56
C PRO A 22 7.29 10.96 0.26
N THR A 23 7.84 11.33 -0.90
CA THR A 23 7.45 10.72 -2.18
C THR A 23 7.76 9.21 -2.24
N ASN A 24 8.78 8.76 -1.53
CA ASN A 24 9.15 7.34 -1.46
C ASN A 24 8.20 6.50 -0.57
N SER A 25 7.22 7.11 0.11
CA SER A 25 6.16 6.37 0.80
C SER A 25 5.01 5.97 -0.12
N VAL A 26 5.06 6.33 -1.41
CA VAL A 26 4.03 5.95 -2.39
C VAL A 26 4.25 4.49 -2.82
N GLU A 27 3.31 3.63 -2.45
CA GLU A 27 3.41 2.18 -2.69
C GLU A 27 2.72 1.68 -3.95
N ALA A 28 1.97 2.54 -4.65
CA ALA A 28 1.20 2.13 -5.84
C ALA A 28 2.07 1.71 -7.03
N GLU A 29 1.70 0.58 -7.66
CA GLU A 29 2.33 0.02 -8.86
C GLU A 29 1.97 0.79 -10.13
N MET A 30 0.76 1.38 -10.15
CA MET A 30 0.31 2.24 -11.22
C MET A 30 0.02 3.65 -10.73
N ILE A 31 0.53 4.65 -11.45
CA ILE A 31 0.42 6.07 -11.13
C ILE A 31 -0.33 6.79 -12.25
N GLY A 32 -1.36 7.54 -11.89
CA GLY A 32 -2.02 8.51 -12.74
C GLY A 32 -1.48 9.92 -12.50
N VAL A 33 -0.75 10.49 -13.46
CA VAL A 33 -0.32 11.90 -13.37
C VAL A 33 -1.42 12.77 -13.97
N TYR A 34 -2.13 13.48 -13.11
CA TYR A 34 -3.31 14.24 -13.47
C TYR A 34 -3.01 15.73 -13.63
N PHE A 35 -3.06 16.24 -14.86
CA PHE A 35 -2.88 17.65 -15.18
C PHE A 35 -4.24 18.34 -15.26
N SER A 36 -4.46 19.32 -14.39
CA SER A 36 -5.77 19.98 -14.24
C SER A 36 -5.64 21.35 -13.60
N ALA A 37 -6.74 22.11 -13.60
CA ALA A 37 -6.85 23.39 -12.87
C ALA A 37 -8.30 23.73 -12.55
N HIS A 38 -8.50 24.45 -11.46
CA HIS A 38 -9.80 24.91 -10.98
C HIS A 38 -10.49 25.84 -11.97
N TRP A 39 -9.74 26.78 -12.55
CA TRP A 39 -10.27 27.76 -13.49
C TRP A 39 -10.79 27.13 -14.80
N CYS A 40 -10.36 25.90 -15.11
CA CYS A 40 -10.68 25.24 -16.37
C CYS A 40 -12.05 24.50 -16.33
N PRO A 41 -13.04 24.90 -17.14
CA PRO A 41 -14.36 24.25 -17.14
C PRO A 41 -14.38 22.74 -17.39
N PRO A 42 -13.73 22.19 -18.45
CA PRO A 42 -13.73 20.74 -18.67
C PRO A 42 -13.01 19.96 -17.55
N CYS A 43 -12.05 20.59 -16.86
CA CYS A 43 -11.42 20.00 -15.67
C CYS A 43 -12.41 19.82 -14.53
N ARG A 44 -13.22 20.85 -14.24
CA ARG A 44 -14.27 20.77 -13.21
C ARG A 44 -15.33 19.72 -13.53
N SER A 45 -15.59 19.43 -14.80
CA SER A 45 -16.48 18.33 -15.20
C SER A 45 -15.84 16.95 -15.07
N PHE A 46 -14.54 16.83 -15.35
CA PHE A 46 -13.83 15.55 -15.35
C PHE A 46 -13.40 15.09 -13.95
N THR A 47 -12.94 15.99 -13.08
CA THR A 47 -12.48 15.63 -11.73
C THR A 47 -13.49 14.81 -10.94
N PRO A 48 -14.79 15.14 -10.88
CA PRO A 48 -15.76 14.30 -10.18
C PRO A 48 -15.89 12.88 -10.75
N VAL A 49 -15.72 12.71 -12.06
CA VAL A 49 -15.71 11.38 -12.70
C VAL A 49 -14.47 10.60 -12.27
N LEU A 50 -13.30 11.24 -12.34
CA LEU A 50 -12.04 10.63 -11.91
C LEU A 50 -12.07 10.28 -10.41
N SER A 51 -12.62 11.14 -9.54
CA SER A 51 -12.78 10.87 -8.11
C SER A 51 -13.65 9.64 -7.85
N ARG A 52 -14.78 9.50 -8.56
CA ARG A 52 -15.63 8.30 -8.43
C ARG A 52 -14.87 7.04 -8.84
N THR A 53 -14.21 7.07 -10.00
CA THR A 53 -13.42 5.91 -10.48
C THR A 53 -12.29 5.58 -9.50
N TYR A 54 -11.59 6.58 -8.97
CA TYR A 54 -10.53 6.38 -7.97
C TYR A 54 -11.06 5.71 -6.70
N LEU A 55 -12.21 6.14 -6.18
CA LEU A 55 -12.81 5.52 -5.01
C LEU A 55 -13.23 4.07 -5.27
N GLU A 56 -13.75 3.75 -6.47
CA GLU A 56 -14.04 2.35 -6.84
C GLU A 56 -12.75 1.51 -6.97
N ILE A 57 -11.68 2.06 -7.53
CA ILE A 57 -10.36 1.43 -7.59
C ILE A 57 -9.85 1.08 -6.18
N GLN A 58 -9.97 2.02 -5.22
CA GLN A 58 -9.59 1.76 -3.83
C GLN A 58 -10.48 0.68 -3.19
N LYS A 59 -11.80 0.68 -3.43
CA LYS A 59 -12.72 -0.38 -2.96
C LYS A 59 -12.39 -1.76 -3.52
N HIS A 60 -11.89 -1.83 -4.76
CA HIS A 60 -11.43 -3.06 -5.40
C HIS A 60 -10.00 -3.44 -5.03
N ASN A 61 -9.41 -2.77 -4.03
CA ASN A 61 -8.06 -2.99 -3.55
C ASN A 61 -7.01 -3.00 -4.68
N LYS A 62 -7.11 -2.08 -5.64
CA LYS A 62 -6.18 -1.98 -6.77
C LYS A 62 -4.98 -1.07 -6.45
N SER A 63 -3.80 -1.45 -6.94
CA SER A 63 -2.53 -0.74 -6.72
C SER A 63 -2.44 0.47 -7.64
N PHE A 64 -3.10 1.54 -7.23
CA PHE A 64 -3.24 2.74 -8.03
C PHE A 64 -3.27 3.99 -7.17
N GLU A 65 -2.51 5.01 -7.58
CA GLU A 65 -2.49 6.33 -6.96
C GLU A 65 -2.49 7.42 -8.05
N ILE A 66 -3.04 8.60 -7.74
CA ILE A 66 -3.01 9.77 -8.60
C ILE A 66 -2.12 10.84 -7.97
N ILE A 67 -1.28 11.45 -8.81
CA ILE A 67 -0.51 12.65 -8.45
C ILE A 67 -1.03 13.81 -9.29
N PHE A 68 -1.72 14.73 -8.64
CA PHE A 68 -2.22 15.97 -9.23
C PHE A 68 -1.07 16.94 -9.50
N VAL A 69 -0.98 17.39 -10.74
CA VAL A 69 -0.07 18.44 -11.21
C VAL A 69 -0.91 19.65 -11.62
N SER A 70 -0.98 20.62 -10.72
CA SER A 70 -1.81 21.80 -10.90
C SER A 70 -1.31 22.73 -12.01
N SER A 71 -2.26 23.27 -12.78
CA SER A 71 -2.07 24.41 -13.68
C SER A 71 -2.77 25.67 -13.16
N ASP A 72 -3.17 25.69 -11.88
CA ASP A 72 -3.75 26.86 -11.21
C ASP A 72 -2.74 28.01 -11.12
N HIS A 73 -3.27 29.24 -11.14
CA HIS A 73 -2.48 30.46 -11.20
C HIS A 73 -2.10 30.97 -9.82
N THR A 74 -2.86 30.58 -8.79
CA THR A 74 -2.62 30.99 -7.41
C THR A 74 -2.61 29.79 -6.46
N PRO A 75 -1.89 29.89 -5.32
CA PRO A 75 -1.97 28.88 -4.27
C PRO A 75 -3.41 28.65 -3.79
N GLY A 76 -4.21 29.70 -3.65
CA GLY A 76 -5.60 29.59 -3.16
C GLY A 76 -6.52 28.76 -4.08
N GLU A 77 -6.39 28.93 -5.41
CA GLU A 77 -7.11 28.09 -6.38
C GLU A 77 -6.67 26.63 -6.29
N PHE A 78 -5.37 26.40 -6.13
CA PHE A 78 -4.82 25.06 -5.94
C PHE A 78 -5.35 24.39 -4.67
N GLU A 79 -5.28 25.07 -3.52
CA GLU A 79 -5.75 24.52 -2.25
C GLU A 79 -7.24 24.16 -2.31
N GLY A 80 -8.07 25.11 -2.78
CA GLY A 80 -9.51 24.92 -2.85
C GLY A 80 -9.91 23.77 -3.77
N TYR A 81 -9.14 23.55 -4.84
CA TYR A 81 -9.42 22.48 -5.79
C TYR A 81 -8.89 21.11 -5.31
N HIS A 82 -7.66 21.06 -4.80
CA HIS A 82 -7.05 19.84 -4.27
C HIS A 82 -7.83 19.30 -3.07
N ALA A 83 -8.38 20.15 -2.21
CA ALA A 83 -9.24 19.75 -1.09
C ALA A 83 -10.47 18.93 -1.51
N SER A 84 -10.89 18.99 -2.77
CA SER A 84 -11.99 18.18 -3.32
C SER A 84 -11.55 16.84 -3.92
N MET A 85 -10.25 16.54 -3.92
CA MET A 85 -9.65 15.37 -4.57
C MET A 85 -9.12 14.38 -3.53
N PRO A 86 -9.42 13.06 -3.66
CA PRO A 86 -9.04 12.05 -2.68
C PRO A 86 -7.60 11.49 -2.88
N TRP A 87 -6.72 12.23 -3.55
CA TRP A 87 -5.40 11.75 -3.98
C TRP A 87 -4.29 12.78 -3.73
N LEU A 88 -3.06 12.40 -4.06
CA LEU A 88 -1.87 13.20 -3.82
C LEU A 88 -1.74 14.37 -4.80
N ALA A 89 -0.96 15.39 -4.42
CA ALA A 89 -0.59 16.50 -5.29
C ALA A 89 0.91 16.80 -5.22
N LEU A 90 1.45 17.25 -6.34
CA LEU A 90 2.75 17.92 -6.35
C LEU A 90 2.62 19.28 -5.63
N PRO A 91 3.58 19.67 -4.75
CA PRO A 91 3.54 20.98 -4.10
C PRO A 91 3.39 22.13 -5.11
N TYR A 92 2.55 23.12 -4.77
CA TYR A 92 2.20 24.20 -5.69
C TYR A 92 3.42 25.00 -6.17
N ASP A 93 4.38 25.23 -5.28
CA ASP A 93 5.63 25.96 -5.53
C ASP A 93 6.71 25.11 -6.24
N SER A 94 6.45 23.82 -6.46
CA SER A 94 7.39 22.94 -7.13
C SER A 94 7.62 23.37 -8.59
N PRO A 95 8.88 23.57 -9.02
CA PRO A 95 9.19 23.89 -10.42
C PRO A 95 8.86 22.71 -11.35
N LEU A 96 8.70 21.50 -10.81
CA LEU A 96 8.39 20.30 -11.56
C LEU A 96 7.03 20.36 -12.24
N ARG A 97 6.11 21.22 -11.78
CA ARG A 97 4.80 21.42 -12.45
C ARG A 97 4.96 21.74 -13.95
N LYS A 98 5.87 22.65 -14.27
CA LYS A 98 6.16 23.03 -15.68
C LYS A 98 6.96 21.94 -16.39
N VAL A 99 7.95 21.35 -15.72
CA VAL A 99 8.83 20.31 -16.27
C VAL A 99 8.03 19.08 -16.69
N LEU A 100 7.09 18.62 -15.85
CA LEU A 100 6.25 17.45 -16.13
C LEU A 100 5.28 17.70 -17.29
N GLY A 101 4.71 18.91 -17.39
CA GLY A 101 3.89 19.29 -18.53
C GLY A 101 4.65 19.19 -19.86
N MET A 102 5.90 19.67 -19.90
CA MET A 102 6.76 19.53 -21.08
C MET A 102 7.17 18.08 -21.32
N ARG A 103 7.61 17.36 -20.28
CA ARG A 103 8.07 15.96 -20.37
C ARG A 103 7.01 15.04 -20.99
N TYR A 104 5.76 15.22 -20.60
CA TYR A 104 4.65 14.40 -21.10
C TYR A 104 3.87 15.06 -22.24
N HIS A 105 4.41 16.14 -22.84
CA HIS A 105 3.82 16.82 -23.99
C HIS A 105 2.36 17.24 -23.79
N ILE A 106 2.05 17.74 -22.59
CA ILE A 106 0.69 18.16 -22.22
C ILE A 106 0.37 19.48 -22.93
N THR A 107 -0.49 19.41 -23.94
CA THR A 107 -0.94 20.57 -24.73
C THR A 107 -2.29 21.12 -24.30
N GLY A 108 -3.01 20.40 -23.42
CA GLY A 108 -4.30 20.82 -22.89
C GLY A 108 -4.68 20.07 -21.62
N ILE A 109 -5.63 20.64 -20.87
CA ILE A 109 -6.18 20.07 -19.64
C ILE A 109 -7.71 19.91 -19.76
N PRO A 110 -8.32 18.89 -19.13
CA PRO A 110 -7.69 17.88 -18.27
C PRO A 110 -6.94 16.81 -19.08
N SER A 111 -5.75 16.42 -18.61
CA SER A 111 -4.96 15.31 -19.15
C SER A 111 -4.56 14.34 -18.04
N LEU A 112 -4.56 13.04 -18.33
CA LEU A 112 -4.19 11.99 -17.39
C LEU A 112 -3.21 11.05 -18.07
N VAL A 113 -1.99 10.98 -17.53
CA VAL A 113 -0.96 10.05 -18.00
C VAL A 113 -0.89 8.88 -17.03
N LEU A 114 -1.07 7.66 -17.54
CA LEU A 114 -0.95 6.42 -16.79
C LEU A 114 0.46 5.86 -16.97
N MET A 115 1.15 5.56 -15.88
CA MET A 115 2.48 4.96 -15.88
C MET A 115 2.63 3.95 -14.75
N LYS A 116 3.59 3.04 -14.89
CA LYS A 116 4.02 2.18 -13.80
C LYS A 116 4.94 2.95 -12.84
N LYS A 117 5.12 2.41 -11.63
CA LYS A 117 6.03 2.95 -10.60
C LYS A 117 7.47 3.14 -11.08
N ASP A 118 7.92 2.30 -12.02
CA ASP A 118 9.25 2.39 -12.64
C ASP A 118 9.38 3.48 -13.72
N GLY A 119 8.29 4.18 -14.03
CA GLY A 119 8.22 5.25 -15.03
C GLY A 119 7.80 4.80 -16.43
N THR A 120 7.53 3.51 -16.64
CA THR A 120 7.02 3.01 -17.93
C THR A 120 5.65 3.61 -18.20
N ILE A 121 5.53 4.43 -19.25
CA ILE A 121 4.25 5.00 -19.68
C ILE A 121 3.37 3.90 -20.26
N VAL A 122 2.20 3.71 -19.66
CA VAL A 122 1.17 2.77 -20.12
C VAL A 122 0.22 3.45 -21.10
N SER A 123 -0.18 4.69 -20.83
CA SER A 123 -1.04 5.47 -21.73
C SER A 123 -0.92 6.97 -21.45
N GLN A 124 -0.85 7.77 -22.51
CA GLN A 124 -1.00 9.24 -22.39
C GLN A 124 -2.48 9.68 -22.49
N ASN A 125 -3.38 8.76 -22.86
CA ASN A 125 -4.82 9.02 -23.04
C ASN A 125 -5.64 8.50 -21.85
N GLY A 126 -5.11 8.62 -20.63
CA GLY A 126 -5.73 8.09 -19.41
C GLY A 126 -7.17 8.57 -19.20
N ARG A 127 -7.50 9.80 -19.64
CA ARG A 127 -8.86 10.35 -19.58
C ARG A 127 -9.90 9.44 -20.26
N GLN A 128 -9.52 8.83 -21.39
CA GLN A 128 -10.37 7.89 -22.12
C GLN A 128 -10.27 6.48 -21.53
N GLU A 129 -9.07 6.05 -21.13
CA GLU A 129 -8.84 4.73 -20.53
C GLU A 129 -9.70 4.49 -19.28
N ILE A 130 -9.76 5.45 -18.36
CA ILE A 130 -10.52 5.28 -17.11
C ILE A 130 -12.03 5.11 -17.31
N SER A 131 -12.54 5.47 -18.50
CA SER A 131 -13.96 5.34 -18.85
C SER A 131 -14.29 3.95 -19.39
N LYS A 132 -13.29 3.10 -19.65
CA LYS A 132 -13.50 1.75 -20.17
C LYS A 132 -14.04 0.83 -19.07
N PRO A 133 -15.03 -0.04 -19.35
CA PRO A 133 -15.63 -0.92 -18.34
C PRO A 133 -14.64 -1.86 -17.64
N ASN A 134 -13.57 -2.25 -18.32
CA ASN A 134 -12.55 -3.17 -17.81
C ASN A 134 -11.34 -2.46 -17.18
N PHE A 135 -11.33 -1.12 -17.12
CA PHE A 135 -10.16 -0.38 -16.64
C PHE A 135 -9.73 -0.81 -15.25
N ILE A 136 -10.67 -0.79 -14.30
CA ILE A 136 -10.41 -1.15 -12.89
C ILE A 136 -9.87 -2.58 -12.79
N PHE A 137 -10.48 -3.52 -13.51
CA PHE A 137 -10.08 -4.93 -13.47
C PHE A 137 -8.74 -5.21 -14.15
N ALA A 138 -8.31 -4.35 -15.08
CA ALA A 138 -7.00 -4.43 -15.72
C ALA A 138 -5.87 -3.84 -14.87
N LEU A 139 -6.18 -3.12 -13.78
CA LEU A 139 -5.18 -2.61 -12.85
C LEU A 139 -4.57 -3.76 -12.03
N PRO A 140 -3.28 -3.66 -11.68
CA PRO A 140 -2.68 -4.57 -10.71
C PRO A 140 -3.46 -4.46 -9.41
N ASP A 141 -3.74 -5.60 -8.77
CA ASP A 141 -4.17 -5.59 -7.38
C ASP A 141 -3.09 -4.92 -6.53
N LYS A 142 -3.47 -4.24 -5.44
CA LYS A 142 -2.51 -4.04 -4.35
C LYS A 142 -2.02 -5.45 -4.06
N ILE A 143 -0.71 -5.66 -4.19
CA ILE A 143 -0.12 -6.86 -3.66
C ILE A 143 -0.35 -6.71 -2.17
N GLU A 144 -1.47 -7.25 -1.70
CA GLU A 144 -1.59 -7.64 -0.33
C GLU A 144 -0.40 -8.56 -0.12
N GLN A 145 0.63 -8.03 0.52
CA GLN A 145 1.65 -8.87 1.13
C GLN A 145 0.97 -9.93 2.04
N ASN A 146 -0.32 -9.75 2.36
CA ASN A 146 -1.23 -10.62 3.09
C ASN A 146 -1.84 -11.78 2.31
N LYS A 147 -1.84 -11.84 0.97
CA LYS A 147 -2.40 -13.03 0.29
C LYS A 147 -1.67 -14.31 0.73
N ALA A 148 -0.35 -14.22 0.92
CA ALA A 148 0.43 -15.32 1.47
C ALA A 148 0.10 -15.62 2.94
N ILE A 149 -0.23 -14.59 3.74
CA ILE A 149 -0.61 -14.76 5.15
C ILE A 149 -1.99 -15.40 5.26
N ASP A 150 -2.98 -14.91 4.51
CA ASP A 150 -4.33 -15.44 4.45
C ASP A 150 -4.33 -16.89 3.94
N GLU A 151 -3.59 -17.19 2.87
CA GLU A 151 -3.43 -18.58 2.40
C GLU A 151 -2.78 -19.48 3.46
N CYS A 152 -1.79 -18.99 4.20
CA CYS A 152 -1.18 -19.75 5.31
C CYS A 152 -2.16 -19.96 6.47
N VAL A 153 -2.97 -18.95 6.80
CA VAL A 153 -3.97 -18.98 7.86
C VAL A 153 -5.12 -19.91 7.47
N ASP A 154 -5.64 -19.84 6.25
CA ASP A 154 -6.65 -20.75 5.73
C ASP A 154 -6.15 -22.20 5.71
N SER A 155 -4.89 -22.41 5.31
CA SER A 155 -4.22 -23.71 5.40
C SER A 155 -4.13 -24.20 6.85
N LEU A 156 -3.85 -23.33 7.82
CA LEU A 156 -3.86 -23.66 9.25
C LEU A 156 -5.27 -24.04 9.72
N LEU A 157 -6.29 -23.28 9.35
CA LEU A 157 -7.67 -23.50 9.79
C LEU A 157 -8.27 -24.78 9.23
N SER A 158 -8.01 -25.07 7.95
CA SER A 158 -8.49 -26.27 7.25
C SER A 158 -7.77 -27.57 7.65
N ASP A 159 -6.67 -27.50 8.43
CA ASP A 159 -5.95 -28.70 8.85
C ASP A 159 -6.71 -29.46 9.96
N GLU A 160 -7.49 -30.47 9.57
CA GLU A 160 -8.25 -31.33 10.48
C GLU A 160 -7.37 -32.15 11.43
N SER A 161 -6.09 -32.36 11.11
CA SER A 161 -5.16 -33.09 11.98
C SER A 161 -4.72 -32.28 13.20
N LEU A 162 -4.89 -30.96 13.16
CA LEU A 162 -4.45 -30.05 14.21
C LEU A 162 -5.64 -29.67 15.11
N GLN A 163 -5.53 -29.99 16.40
CA GLN A 163 -6.59 -29.69 17.37
C GLN A 163 -6.84 -28.18 17.48
N MET A 164 -8.10 -27.80 17.69
CA MET A 164 -8.53 -26.40 17.81
C MET A 164 -7.77 -25.63 18.89
N GLN A 165 -7.50 -26.26 20.04
CA GLN A 165 -6.71 -25.66 21.12
C GLN A 165 -5.27 -25.33 20.70
N ILE A 166 -4.66 -26.18 19.86
CA ILE A 166 -3.30 -25.96 19.35
C ILE A 166 -3.31 -24.78 18.37
N LYS A 167 -4.29 -24.73 17.45
CA LYS A 167 -4.49 -23.59 16.53
C LYS A 167 -4.63 -22.28 17.32
N SER A 168 -5.55 -22.23 18.28
CA SER A 168 -5.81 -21.04 19.11
C SER A 168 -4.57 -20.60 19.91
N ASN A 169 -3.89 -21.53 20.58
CA ASN A 169 -2.67 -21.21 21.35
C ASN A 169 -1.52 -20.71 20.48
N GLY A 170 -1.36 -21.29 19.28
CA GLY A 170 -0.35 -20.87 18.31
C GLY A 170 -0.64 -19.47 17.78
N CYS A 171 -1.86 -19.21 17.29
CA CYS A 171 -2.29 -17.89 16.82
C CYS A 171 -2.11 -16.82 17.90
N LYS A 172 -2.55 -17.08 19.14
CA LYS A 172 -2.34 -16.17 20.28
C LYS A 172 -0.85 -15.87 20.52
N THR A 173 0.01 -16.87 20.39
CA THR A 173 1.45 -16.70 20.56
C THR A 173 2.04 -15.83 19.44
N LEU A 174 1.64 -16.06 18.19
CA LEU A 174 2.04 -15.24 17.05
C LEU A 174 1.56 -13.79 17.19
N VAL A 175 0.31 -13.56 17.58
CA VAL A 175 -0.22 -12.21 17.87
C VAL A 175 0.63 -11.49 18.91
N LYS A 176 1.08 -12.19 19.96
CA LYS A 176 1.97 -11.62 20.99
C LYS A 176 3.35 -11.28 20.43
N VAL A 177 3.94 -12.16 19.61
CA VAL A 177 5.23 -11.91 18.93
C VAL A 177 5.13 -10.66 18.07
N LEU A 178 4.14 -10.59 17.19
CA LEU A 178 3.96 -9.45 16.27
C LEU A 178 3.66 -8.17 17.06
N SER A 179 2.83 -8.23 18.10
CA SER A 179 2.53 -7.07 18.94
C SER A 179 3.77 -6.51 19.63
N ASN A 180 4.66 -7.36 20.15
CA ASN A 180 5.90 -6.90 20.78
C ASN A 180 6.80 -6.15 19.79
N ILE A 181 6.89 -6.61 18.54
CA ILE A 181 7.67 -5.98 17.48
C ILE A 181 7.04 -4.64 17.06
N ILE A 182 5.72 -4.62 16.84
CA ILE A 182 4.99 -3.41 16.45
C ILE A 182 5.10 -2.32 17.51
N GLN A 183 5.00 -2.69 18.79
CA GLN A 183 5.12 -1.73 19.90
C GLN A 183 6.55 -1.27 20.15
N ASN A 184 7.56 -2.05 19.72
CA ASN A 184 8.96 -1.78 19.99
C ASN A 184 9.82 -1.98 18.72
N PRO A 185 9.60 -1.20 17.65
CA PRO A 185 10.15 -1.49 16.32
C PRO A 185 11.69 -1.43 16.27
N GLY A 186 12.33 -0.63 17.13
CA GLY A 186 13.79 -0.49 17.19
C GLY A 186 14.51 -1.54 18.04
N GLU A 187 13.77 -2.39 18.76
CA GLU A 187 14.35 -3.33 19.72
C GLU A 187 14.65 -4.69 19.05
N ALA A 188 15.94 -4.96 18.85
CA ALA A 188 16.42 -6.11 18.09
C ALA A 188 16.02 -7.45 18.70
N LYS A 189 15.87 -7.54 20.03
CA LYS A 189 15.54 -8.81 20.70
C LYS A 189 14.18 -9.37 20.30
N TYR A 190 13.20 -8.50 19.98
CA TYR A 190 11.86 -8.95 19.57
C TYR A 190 11.81 -9.45 18.12
N ARG A 191 12.80 -9.09 17.31
CA ARG A 191 12.91 -9.49 15.91
C ARG A 191 13.61 -10.85 15.72
N ARG A 192 14.05 -11.50 16.80
CA ARG A 192 14.72 -12.81 16.78
C ARG A 192 13.89 -13.83 17.55
N LEU A 193 13.52 -14.93 16.88
CA LEU A 193 12.87 -16.08 17.52
C LEU A 193 13.82 -17.28 17.51
N ASP A 194 14.00 -17.87 18.68
CA ASP A 194 14.83 -19.05 18.85
C ASP A 194 13.98 -20.32 18.77
N LYS A 195 14.23 -21.15 17.75
CA LYS A 195 13.45 -22.39 17.55
C LYS A 195 13.71 -23.43 18.63
N GLY A 196 14.85 -23.32 19.34
CA GLY A 196 15.20 -24.18 20.47
C GLY A 196 14.48 -23.81 21.76
N SER A 197 13.88 -22.62 21.85
CA SER A 197 13.18 -22.17 23.06
C SER A 197 11.94 -23.01 23.38
N ASP A 198 11.65 -23.21 24.67
CA ASP A 198 10.50 -24.02 25.12
C ASP A 198 9.19 -23.51 24.52
N THR A 199 8.98 -22.19 24.52
CA THR A 199 7.79 -21.57 23.93
C THR A 199 7.64 -21.91 22.44
N PHE A 200 8.74 -21.87 21.67
CA PHE A 200 8.68 -22.20 20.26
C PHE A 200 8.39 -23.69 20.05
N ARG A 201 9.08 -24.56 20.77
CA ARG A 201 8.91 -26.03 20.66
C ARG A 201 7.53 -26.50 21.08
N GLU A 202 6.93 -25.85 22.07
CA GLU A 202 5.60 -26.20 22.54
C GLU A 202 4.50 -25.64 21.65
N LYS A 203 4.62 -24.38 21.18
CA LYS A 203 3.49 -23.64 20.60
C LYS A 203 3.62 -23.33 19.11
N LEU A 204 4.84 -23.25 18.57
CA LEU A 204 5.11 -22.77 17.21
C LEU A 204 5.86 -23.80 16.34
N LYS A 205 6.20 -24.99 16.86
CA LYS A 205 6.95 -26.02 16.12
C LYS A 205 6.24 -26.51 14.85
N ASN A 206 4.91 -26.40 14.78
CA ASN A 206 4.17 -26.83 13.61
C ASN A 206 4.50 -25.88 12.45
N ARG A 207 4.82 -26.47 11.30
CA ARG A 207 5.26 -25.74 10.12
C ARG A 207 4.29 -24.64 9.68
N LYS A 208 2.98 -24.83 9.86
CA LYS A 208 1.98 -23.81 9.48
C LYS A 208 2.15 -22.49 10.23
N PHE A 209 2.56 -22.53 11.51
CA PHE A 209 2.88 -21.30 12.25
C PHE A 209 4.18 -20.65 11.76
N VAL A 210 5.16 -21.47 11.32
CA VAL A 210 6.40 -20.98 10.73
C VAL A 210 6.14 -20.32 9.39
N ASP A 211 5.30 -20.94 8.54
CA ASP A 211 4.94 -20.41 7.22
C ASP A 211 4.27 -19.03 7.37
N ILE A 212 3.41 -18.83 8.37
CA ILE A 212 2.83 -17.50 8.69
C ILE A 212 3.91 -16.49 9.08
N LEU A 213 4.90 -16.87 9.89
CA LEU A 213 6.03 -15.99 10.24
C LEU A 213 6.85 -15.61 9.01
N LEU A 214 7.11 -16.55 8.12
CA LEU A 214 7.84 -16.31 6.88
C LEU A 214 7.05 -15.38 5.95
N ALA A 215 5.74 -15.60 5.80
CA ALA A 215 4.84 -14.71 5.06
C ALA A 215 4.78 -13.30 5.67
N SER A 216 4.95 -13.20 7.00
CA SER A 216 5.06 -11.91 7.72
C SER A 216 6.44 -11.24 7.58
N GLY A 217 7.36 -11.80 6.78
CA GLY A 217 8.67 -11.22 6.48
C GLY A 217 9.85 -11.76 7.31
N PHE A 218 9.63 -12.73 8.20
CA PHE A 218 10.74 -13.40 8.88
C PHE A 218 11.57 -14.22 7.89
N GLN A 219 12.87 -14.33 8.17
CA GLN A 219 13.81 -15.16 7.43
C GLN A 219 14.26 -16.34 8.28
N ASP A 220 14.26 -17.53 7.70
CA ASP A 220 14.82 -18.72 8.32
C ASP A 220 16.35 -18.75 8.19
N LYS A 221 17.05 -18.82 9.33
CA LYS A 221 18.50 -18.97 9.43
C LYS A 221 18.88 -20.23 10.20
N GLY A 222 18.11 -21.31 10.01
CA GLY A 222 18.34 -22.60 10.67
C GLY A 222 17.67 -22.63 12.04
N GLU A 223 18.45 -22.46 13.11
CA GLU A 223 17.96 -22.51 14.50
C GLU A 223 17.16 -21.27 14.91
N ILE A 224 17.19 -20.21 14.10
CA ILE A 224 16.56 -18.92 14.41
C ILE A 224 15.76 -18.37 13.23
N LEU A 225 14.64 -17.72 13.56
CA LEU A 225 13.91 -16.85 12.63
C LEU A 225 14.27 -15.40 12.96
N ILE A 226 14.63 -14.62 11.93
CA ILE A 226 15.00 -13.21 12.08
C ILE A 226 14.12 -12.35 11.19
N LEU A 227 13.52 -11.31 11.74
CA LEU A 227 12.85 -10.26 11.00
C LEU A 227 13.83 -9.11 10.69
N PRO A 228 14.17 -8.85 9.42
CA PRO A 228 15.06 -7.74 9.06
C PRO A 228 14.55 -6.39 9.56
N SER A 229 15.45 -5.44 9.83
CA SER A 229 15.06 -4.06 10.18
C SER A 229 14.32 -3.34 9.05
N THR A 230 14.49 -3.82 7.81
CA THR A 230 13.82 -3.32 6.60
C THR A 230 12.46 -3.98 6.34
N ALA A 231 11.99 -4.87 7.22
CA ALA A 231 10.69 -5.51 7.03
C ALA A 231 9.56 -4.48 7.13
N SER A 232 8.53 -4.63 6.28
CA SER A 232 7.38 -3.74 6.24
C SER A 232 6.57 -3.85 7.53
N MET A 233 6.31 -2.72 8.18
CA MET A 233 5.49 -2.66 9.39
C MET A 233 4.00 -2.90 9.09
N GLU A 234 3.56 -2.54 7.89
CA GLU A 234 2.19 -2.75 7.41
C GLU A 234 1.87 -4.26 7.37
N VAL A 235 2.76 -5.07 6.79
CA VAL A 235 2.62 -6.55 6.78
C VAL A 235 2.48 -7.13 8.17
N LEU A 236 3.25 -6.63 9.13
CA LEU A 236 3.19 -7.13 10.51
C LEU A 236 1.87 -6.76 11.18
N GLN A 237 1.35 -5.56 10.90
CA GLN A 237 0.07 -5.08 11.40
C GLN A 237 -1.07 -5.92 10.82
N ASP A 238 -1.01 -6.20 9.52
CA ASP A 238 -2.01 -7.01 8.83
C ASP A 238 -1.98 -8.47 9.27
N ALA A 239 -0.79 -9.09 9.32
CA ALA A 239 -0.63 -10.44 9.85
C ALA A 239 -1.20 -10.57 11.27
N LYS A 240 -0.96 -9.56 12.10
CA LYS A 240 -1.53 -9.50 13.45
C LYS A 240 -3.05 -9.39 13.41
N ALA A 241 -3.62 -8.55 12.54
CA ALA A 241 -5.07 -8.38 12.42
C ALA A 241 -5.77 -9.69 12.03
N VAL A 242 -5.27 -10.38 10.99
CA VAL A 242 -5.79 -11.68 10.52
C VAL A 242 -5.72 -12.72 11.64
N LEU A 243 -4.57 -12.87 12.29
CA LEU A 243 -4.39 -13.82 13.39
C LEU A 243 -5.25 -13.50 14.62
N SER A 244 -5.53 -12.21 14.89
CA SER A 244 -6.37 -11.79 16.01
C SER A 244 -7.82 -12.15 15.76
N ALA A 245 -8.34 -11.89 14.54
CA ALA A 245 -9.68 -12.29 14.15
C ALA A 245 -9.87 -13.81 14.27
N VAL A 246 -8.88 -14.59 13.82
CA VAL A 246 -8.90 -16.06 13.98
C VAL A 246 -8.89 -16.47 15.45
N HIS A 247 -8.06 -15.84 16.30
CA HIS A 247 -8.03 -16.18 17.72
C HIS A 247 -9.37 -15.91 18.41
N GLU A 248 -10.04 -14.81 18.06
CA GLU A 248 -11.37 -14.46 18.58
C GLU A 248 -12.42 -15.51 18.19
N THR A 249 -12.40 -16.02 16.95
CA THR A 249 -13.33 -17.10 16.54
C THR A 249 -13.18 -18.40 17.35
N PHE A 250 -12.02 -18.64 17.96
CA PHE A 250 -11.80 -19.78 18.85
C PHE A 250 -12.15 -19.50 20.32
N ALA A 251 -12.35 -18.25 20.71
CA ALA A 251 -12.71 -17.89 22.08
C ALA A 251 -14.22 -18.03 22.36
N ASP A 252 -15.02 -18.06 21.29
CA ASP A 252 -16.49 -18.16 21.34
C ASP A 252 -17.02 -19.61 21.21
N VAL A 253 -16.14 -20.62 21.23
CA VAL A 253 -16.45 -22.07 21.12
C VAL A 253 -15.97 -22.81 22.36
#